data_AF-A0A924FEP1-F1
#
_entry.id   AF-A0A924FEP1-F1
#
_cell.length_a   1.000
_cell.length_b   1.000
_cell.length_c   1.000
_cell.angle_alpha   90.00
_cell.angle_beta   90.00
_cell.angle_gamma   90.00
#
_symmetry.space_group_name_H-M   'P 1'
#
loop_
_entity.id
_entity.type
_entity.pdbx_description
1 polymer ?
#
loop_
_entity_poly.entity_id
_entity_poly.type
_entity_poly.pdbx_seq_one_letter_code
_entity_poly.pdbx_strand_id
1 'polypeptide(L)' 'IDPKSHHVFVTTAEYGPAPAPTTENPRPRPSVVPGTFLVLEYGTN' A
#
# COMPACT_ATOMS: atom_id res chain seq x y z
N ILE A 1 -11.23 9.03 7.06
CA ILE A 1 -11.28 10.50 6.88
C ILE A 1 -11.58 11.13 8.22
N ASP A 2 -10.82 12.14 8.62
CA ASP A 2 -11.15 12.97 9.78
C ASP A 2 -12.07 14.12 9.33
N PRO A 3 -13.33 14.19 9.78
CA PRO A 3 -14.26 15.23 9.35
C PRO A 3 -13.96 16.62 9.93
N LYS A 4 -13.08 16.75 10.94
CA LYS A 4 -12.72 18.05 11.51
C LYS A 4 -11.59 18.74 10.75
N SER A 5 -10.51 18.00 10.51
CA SER A 5 -9.34 18.49 9.76
C SER A 5 -9.47 18.29 8.25
N HIS A 6 -10.42 17.46 7.80
CA HIS A 6 -10.52 16.97 6.43
C HIS A 6 -9.29 16.16 5.98
N HIS A 7 -8.47 15.67 6.91
CA HIS A 7 -7.32 14.83 6.59
C HIS A 7 -7.76 13.39 6.25
N VAL A 8 -7.08 12.78 5.28
CA VAL A 8 -7.29 11.40 4.85
C VAL A 8 -6.06 10.58 5.20
N PHE A 9 -6.27 9.51 5.97
CA PHE A 9 -5.23 8.56 6.33
C PHE A 9 -5.42 7.29 5.51
N VAL A 10 -4.38 6.83 4.85
CA VAL A 10 -4.35 5.54 4.15
C VAL A 10 -3.14 4.74 4.61
N THR A 11 -3.26 3.42 4.53
CA THR A 11 -2.17 2.51 4.90
C THR A 11 -1.41 2.06 3.66
N THR A 12 -0.09 1.94 3.77
CA THR A 12 0.75 1.33 2.75
C THR A 12 1.88 0.53 3.41
N ALA A 13 2.67 -0.16 2.60
CA ALA A 13 3.89 -0.81 3.01
C ALA A 13 4.88 -0.88 1.83
N GLU A 14 6.11 -1.27 2.11
CA GLU A 14 7.04 -1.64 1.04
C GLU A 14 6.64 -3.00 0.44
N TYR A 15 6.82 -3.12 -0.87
CA TYR A 15 6.53 -4.32 -1.63
C TYR A 15 7.81 -4.92 -2.19
N GLY A 16 7.95 -6.24 -2.07
CA GLY A 16 9.03 -6.98 -2.69
C GLY A 16 8.90 -7.02 -4.23
N PRO A 17 9.79 -7.75 -4.91
CA PRO A 17 9.63 -7.99 -6.33
C PRO A 17 8.36 -8.81 -6.61
N ALA A 18 7.68 -8.49 -7.71
CA ALA A 18 6.58 -9.34 -8.20
C ALA A 18 7.13 -10.73 -8.59
N PRO A 19 6.45 -11.83 -8.24
CA PRO A 19 6.77 -13.14 -8.78
C PRO A 19 6.66 -13.17 -10.31
N ALA A 20 7.35 -14.13 -10.94
CA ALA A 20 7.18 -14.34 -12.38
C ALA A 20 5.72 -14.75 -12.71
N PRO A 21 5.11 -14.20 -13.77
CA PRO A 21 3.78 -14.62 -14.21
C PRO A 21 3.71 -16.10 -14.56
N THR A 22 2.57 -16.73 -14.30
CA THR A 22 2.24 -18.10 -14.76
C THR A 22 0.94 -18.12 -15.54
N THR A 23 0.62 -19.23 -16.19
CA THR A 23 -0.67 -19.40 -16.88
C THR A 23 -1.85 -19.29 -15.92
N GLU A 24 -1.71 -19.84 -14.71
CA GLU A 24 -2.75 -19.82 -13.67
C GLU A 24 -2.85 -18.47 -12.96
N ASN A 25 -1.70 -17.79 -12.78
CA ASN A 25 -1.64 -16.44 -12.21
C ASN A 25 -0.84 -15.50 -13.11
N PRO A 26 -1.47 -14.90 -14.14
CA PRO A 26 -0.78 -14.05 -15.11
C PRO A 26 -0.43 -12.66 -14.57
N ARG A 27 -0.95 -12.27 -13.40
CA ARG A 27 -0.68 -10.97 -12.75
C ARG A 27 -0.46 -11.14 -11.25
N PRO A 28 0.62 -11.82 -10.83
CA PRO A 28 0.86 -12.08 -9.43
C PRO A 28 1.12 -10.77 -8.68
N ARG A 29 0.55 -10.67 -7.48
CA ARG A 29 0.73 -9.50 -6.62
C ARG A 29 2.05 -9.62 -5.86
N PRO A 30 2.86 -8.56 -5.75
CA PRO A 30 4.05 -8.58 -4.90
C PRO A 30 3.70 -8.80 -3.42
N SER A 31 4.60 -9.43 -2.67
CA SER A 31 4.45 -9.60 -1.22
C SER A 31 4.78 -8.29 -0.48
N VAL A 32 4.16 -8.12 0.68
CA VAL A 32 4.49 -7.03 1.63
C VAL A 32 5.76 -7.40 2.40
N VAL A 33 6.67 -6.45 2.56
CA VAL A 33 7.86 -6.60 3.40
C VAL A 33 7.47 -6.45 4.88
N PRO A 34 7.75 -7.43 5.77
CA PRO A 34 7.42 -7.29 7.19
C PRO A 34 8.13 -6.10 7.84
N GLY A 35 7.44 -5.38 8.73
CA GLY A 35 8.00 -4.26 9.48
C GLY A 35 8.01 -2.91 8.74
N THR A 36 7.51 -2.85 7.50
CA THR A 36 7.48 -1.62 6.69
C THR A 36 6.09 -1.01 6.58
N PHE A 37 5.21 -1.30 7.53
CA PHE A 37 3.87 -0.70 7.56
C PHE A 37 3.97 0.82 7.79
N LEU A 38 3.27 1.58 6.97
CA LEU A 38 3.26 3.04 6.98
C LEU A 38 1.82 3.56 6.90
N VAL A 39 1.58 4.71 7.53
CA VAL A 39 0.37 5.50 7.34
C VAL A 39 0.75 6.76 6.58
N LEU A 40 0.09 7.00 5.46
CA LEU A 40 0.18 8.24 4.70
C LEU A 40 -0.99 9.13 5.10
N GLU A 41 -0.68 10.39 5.41
CA GLU A 41 -1.65 11.43 5.69
C GLU A 41 -1.70 12.40 4.51
N TYR A 42 -2.91 12.67 4.03
CA TYR A 42 -3.19 13.66 2.99
C TYR A 42 -4.08 14.75 3.55
N GLY A 43 -3.65 16.00 3.43
CA GLY A 43 -4.36 17.19 3.88
C GLY A 43 -3.89 18.42 3.11
N THR A 44 -4.53 19.57 3.36
CA THR A 44 -4.06 20.87 2.86
C THR A 44 -3.04 21.49 3.82
N ASN A 45 -2.03 22.18 3.28
CA ASN A 45 -1.03 22.94 4.05
C ASN A 45 -1.65 24.08 4.88
#